data_AF-A0A523LC63-F1
#
_entry.id   AF-A0A523LC63-F1
#
_cell.length_a   1.000
_cell.length_b   1.000
_cell.length_c   1.000
_cell.angle_alpha   90.00
_cell.angle_beta   90.00
_cell.angle_gamma   90.00
#
_symmetry.space_group_name_H-M   'P 1'
#
loop_
_entity.id
_entity.type
_entity.pdbx_description
1 polymer ?
#
loop_
_entity_poly.entity_id
_entity_poly.type
_entity_poly.pdbx_seq_one_letter_code
_entity_poly.pdbx_strand_id
1 'polypeptide(L)'
;MKKLSFLLVGFVIVACVTGYNPTYRFNQVQVVNLTGATIEDVSVRVLDTTKSISCAEVAKNAICNSYFGKSNYPNSGIELSWTHHDGIHKSESMSPHIPAYYSVAIPLRIVLEINGDGSVKPFYEQDPIGP
;
A
#
# COMPACT_ATOMS: atom_id res chain seq x y z
N MET A 1 35.21 -47.97 40.86
CA MET A 1 33.84 -47.73 40.33
C MET A 1 33.71 -46.25 40.00
N LYS A 2 33.69 -45.91 38.69
CA LYS A 2 33.72 -44.53 38.16
C LYS A 2 32.32 -43.92 38.25
N LYS A 3 32.15 -42.84 39.02
CA LYS A 3 30.95 -41.99 38.97
C LYS A 3 31.15 -40.94 37.88
N LEU A 4 30.53 -41.16 36.73
CA LEU A 4 30.54 -40.25 35.59
C LEU A 4 29.32 -39.34 35.72
N SER A 5 29.48 -38.21 36.40
CA SER A 5 28.44 -37.16 36.44
C SER A 5 28.46 -36.40 35.13
N PHE A 6 27.52 -36.71 34.25
CA PHE A 6 27.27 -35.96 33.02
C PHE A 6 26.50 -34.67 33.37
N LEU A 7 27.21 -33.55 33.34
CA LEU A 7 26.65 -32.20 33.47
C LEU A 7 26.08 -31.80 32.11
N LEU A 8 24.77 -32.00 31.91
CA LEU A 8 24.07 -31.59 30.70
C LEU A 8 23.71 -30.10 30.82
N VAL A 9 24.62 -29.23 30.41
CA VAL A 9 24.34 -27.79 30.25
C VAL A 9 23.54 -27.62 28.96
N GLY A 10 22.22 -27.55 29.09
CA GLY A 10 21.31 -27.19 28.01
C GLY A 10 21.48 -25.71 27.66
N PHE A 11 22.27 -25.43 26.64
CA PHE A 11 22.39 -24.10 26.04
C PHE A 11 21.10 -23.83 25.24
N VAL A 12 20.11 -23.19 25.86
CA VAL A 12 18.95 -22.66 25.15
C VAL A 12 19.41 -21.43 24.38
N ILE A 13 19.81 -21.62 23.13
CA ILE A 13 20.04 -20.51 22.21
C ILE A 13 18.65 -19.96 21.87
N VAL A 14 18.20 -18.96 22.63
CA VAL A 14 17.08 -18.12 22.23
C VAL A 14 17.59 -17.32 21.04
N ALA A 15 17.36 -17.83 19.83
CA ALA A 15 17.56 -17.06 18.61
C ALA A 15 16.60 -15.87 18.68
N CYS A 16 17.11 -14.74 19.13
CA CYS A 16 16.46 -13.46 18.96
C CYS A 16 16.45 -13.21 17.46
N VAL A 17 15.38 -13.62 16.78
CA VAL A 17 15.12 -13.21 15.40
C VAL A 17 14.96 -11.70 15.49
N THR A 18 16.03 -10.96 15.22
CA THR A 18 15.99 -9.52 15.06
C THR A 18 15.02 -9.26 13.92
N GLY A 19 13.79 -8.86 14.25
CA GLY A 19 12.73 -8.64 13.29
C GLY A 19 13.21 -7.67 12.22
N TYR A 20 13.38 -8.19 11.00
CA TYR A 20 13.70 -7.36 9.84
C TYR A 20 12.52 -6.40 9.62
N ASN A 21 12.74 -5.12 9.88
CA ASN A 21 11.74 -4.07 9.68
C ASN A 21 12.21 -3.15 8.56
N PRO A 22 11.92 -3.49 7.28
CA PRO A 22 12.35 -2.69 6.15
C PRO A 22 11.68 -1.32 6.17
N THR A 23 12.46 -0.27 5.93
CA THR A 23 11.89 1.07 5.72
C THR A 23 11.23 1.14 4.35
N TYR A 24 9.91 1.04 4.32
CA TYR A 24 9.14 1.14 3.08
C TYR A 24 9.11 2.56 2.52
N ARG A 25 9.14 2.62 1.19
CA ARG A 25 8.93 3.84 0.40
C ARG A 25 7.80 3.58 -0.58
N PHE A 26 7.20 4.63 -1.11
CA PHE A 26 6.30 4.51 -2.25
C PHE A 26 6.81 5.40 -3.39
N ASN A 27 6.45 5.06 -4.63
CA ASN A 27 6.83 5.83 -5.81
C ASN A 27 5.69 5.92 -6.84
N GLN A 28 4.53 5.36 -6.55
CA GLN A 28 3.41 5.33 -7.49
C GLN A 28 2.08 5.39 -6.74
N VAL A 29 1.11 6.08 -7.33
CA VAL A 29 -0.32 5.98 -6.98
C VAL A 29 -1.07 5.50 -8.21
N GLN A 30 -2.03 4.62 -7.99
CA GLN A 30 -2.91 4.04 -8.98
C GLN A 30 -4.36 4.10 -8.50
N VAL A 31 -5.25 4.60 -9.34
CA VAL A 31 -6.70 4.54 -9.17
C VAL A 31 -7.26 3.59 -10.22
N VAL A 32 -8.01 2.59 -9.78
CA VAL A 32 -8.67 1.59 -10.62
C VAL A 32 -10.17 1.85 -10.59
N ASN A 33 -10.77 2.09 -11.75
CA ASN A 33 -12.20 2.34 -11.85
C ASN A 33 -12.97 1.04 -12.08
N LEU A 34 -13.65 0.54 -11.04
CA LEU A 34 -14.52 -0.64 -11.08
C LEU A 34 -16.02 -0.26 -10.96
N THR A 35 -16.37 1.03 -11.11
CA THR A 35 -17.74 1.54 -10.91
C THR A 35 -18.75 1.04 -11.95
N GLY A 36 -18.27 0.48 -13.06
CA GLY A 36 -19.11 0.04 -14.16
C GLY A 36 -19.39 1.12 -15.21
N ALA A 37 -18.97 2.37 -14.97
CA ALA A 37 -19.08 3.51 -15.87
C ALA A 37 -17.77 4.34 -15.89
N THR A 38 -17.69 5.35 -16.74
CA THR A 38 -16.61 6.35 -16.69
C THR A 38 -16.78 7.25 -15.46
N ILE A 39 -15.67 7.58 -14.80
CA ILE A 39 -15.60 8.59 -13.74
C ILE A 39 -14.74 9.76 -14.19
N GLU A 40 -15.03 10.93 -13.66
CA GLU A 40 -14.39 12.19 -14.02
C GLU A 40 -13.73 12.85 -12.80
N ASP A 41 -12.89 13.86 -13.04
CA ASP A 41 -12.26 14.70 -12.01
C ASP A 41 -11.63 13.90 -10.85
N VAL A 42 -10.97 12.80 -11.19
CA VAL A 42 -10.34 11.91 -10.23
C VAL A 42 -9.12 12.60 -9.65
N SER A 43 -9.11 12.83 -8.34
CA SER A 43 -8.01 13.47 -7.62
C SER A 43 -7.65 12.66 -6.39
N VAL A 44 -6.36 12.38 -6.22
CA VAL A 44 -5.83 11.76 -5.00
C VAL A 44 -4.85 12.70 -4.35
N ARG A 45 -4.97 12.82 -3.03
CA ARG A 45 -4.00 13.51 -2.18
C ARG A 45 -3.41 12.53 -1.17
N VAL A 46 -2.09 12.38 -1.19
CA VAL A 46 -1.36 11.61 -0.18
C VAL A 46 -0.98 12.57 0.95
N LEU A 47 -1.61 12.40 2.12
CA LEU A 47 -1.47 13.31 3.25
C LEU A 47 -0.02 13.33 3.77
N ASP A 48 0.38 14.47 4.33
CA ASP A 48 1.75 14.79 4.78
C ASP A 48 2.83 14.68 3.70
N THR A 49 2.43 14.63 2.44
CA THR A 49 3.32 14.70 1.30
C THR A 49 2.84 15.75 0.31
N THR A 50 3.69 16.11 -0.63
CA THR A 50 3.32 16.94 -1.79
C THR A 50 2.81 16.08 -2.96
N LYS A 51 2.55 14.79 -2.74
CA LYS A 51 2.16 13.87 -3.81
C LYS A 51 0.66 13.90 -4.03
N SER A 52 0.29 14.21 -5.26
CA SER A 52 -1.07 14.13 -5.76
C SER A 52 -1.08 13.58 -7.17
N ILE A 53 -2.22 13.05 -7.57
CA ILE A 53 -2.52 12.66 -8.95
C ILE A 53 -3.88 13.26 -9.30
N SER A 54 -4.02 13.70 -10.55
CA SER A 54 -5.28 14.16 -11.09
C SER A 54 -5.46 13.58 -12.50
N CYS A 55 -6.64 13.00 -12.76
CA CYS A 55 -7.05 12.51 -14.06
C CYS A 55 -8.44 13.09 -14.38
N ALA A 56 -8.56 13.74 -15.54
CA ALA A 56 -9.82 14.33 -15.97
C ALA A 56 -10.91 13.27 -16.19
N GLU A 57 -10.54 12.12 -16.73
CA GLU A 57 -11.44 11.02 -17.04
C GLU A 57 -10.74 9.67 -16.81
N VAL A 58 -11.47 8.71 -16.25
CA VAL A 58 -11.04 7.31 -16.13
C VAL A 58 -12.17 6.41 -16.59
N ALA A 59 -12.01 5.81 -17.76
CA ALA A 59 -13.01 4.89 -18.31
C ALA A 59 -13.26 3.68 -17.40
N LYS A 60 -14.40 3.01 -17.60
CA LYS A 60 -14.71 1.75 -16.90
C LYS A 60 -13.57 0.74 -17.07
N ASN A 61 -13.15 0.12 -15.97
CA ASN A 61 -12.05 -0.85 -15.90
C ASN A 61 -10.69 -0.28 -16.33
N ALA A 62 -10.56 1.03 -16.46
CA ALA A 62 -9.31 1.69 -16.76
C ALA A 62 -8.59 2.13 -15.48
N ILE A 63 -7.33 2.53 -15.67
CA ILE A 63 -6.42 2.89 -14.60
C ILE A 63 -5.92 4.32 -14.83
N CYS A 64 -6.00 5.12 -13.79
CA CYS A 64 -5.30 6.41 -13.67
C CYS A 64 -4.07 6.19 -12.78
N ASN A 65 -2.87 6.44 -13.27
CA ASN A 65 -1.66 6.27 -12.48
C ASN A 65 -0.67 7.42 -12.65
N SER A 66 0.20 7.58 -11.66
CA SER A 66 1.27 8.56 -11.68
C SER A 66 2.46 8.05 -10.89
N TYR A 67 3.65 8.28 -11.44
CA TYR A 67 4.93 7.95 -10.83
C TYR A 67 5.58 9.19 -10.24
N PHE A 68 6.29 9.00 -9.13
CA PHE A 68 7.05 10.03 -8.46
C PHE A 68 8.43 9.49 -8.04
N GLY A 69 9.32 10.40 -7.63
CA GLY A 69 10.51 9.99 -6.87
C GLY A 69 10.11 9.27 -5.57
N LYS A 70 11.00 8.39 -5.08
CA LYS A 70 10.78 7.62 -3.84
C LYS A 70 10.44 8.55 -2.67
N SER A 71 9.28 8.35 -2.06
CA SER A 71 8.80 9.11 -0.91
C SER A 71 8.63 8.20 0.31
N ASN A 72 8.78 8.79 1.50
CA ASN A 72 8.43 8.10 2.75
C ASN A 72 6.97 7.71 2.73
N TYR A 73 6.68 6.55 3.31
CA TYR A 73 5.32 6.10 3.50
C TYR A 73 4.46 7.14 4.25
N PRO A 74 3.24 7.45 3.78
CA PRO A 74 2.35 8.40 4.45
C PRO A 74 1.69 7.75 5.67
N ASN A 75 2.06 8.19 6.88
CA ASN A 75 1.39 7.72 8.09
C ASN A 75 -0.02 8.31 8.24
N SER A 76 -0.27 9.46 7.62
CA SER A 76 -1.47 10.28 7.85
C SER A 76 -2.61 9.99 6.88
N GLY A 77 -2.40 9.09 5.92
CA GLY A 77 -3.43 8.56 5.05
C GLY A 77 -3.47 9.15 3.64
N ILE A 78 -4.52 8.78 2.91
CA ILE A 78 -4.74 9.05 1.50
C ILE A 78 -6.21 9.46 1.34
N GLU A 79 -6.46 10.54 0.62
CA GLU A 79 -7.80 10.97 0.24
C GLU A 79 -7.99 10.85 -1.27
N LEU A 80 -9.19 10.46 -1.67
CA LEU A 80 -9.61 10.34 -3.07
C LEU A 80 -10.92 11.11 -3.27
N SER A 81 -11.05 11.84 -4.36
CA SER A 81 -12.30 12.41 -4.84
C SER A 81 -12.50 12.10 -6.31
N TRP A 82 -13.74 11.95 -6.75
CA TRP A 82 -14.10 11.71 -8.14
C TRP A 82 -15.53 12.18 -8.39
N THR A 83 -15.85 12.47 -9.65
CA THR A 83 -17.20 12.73 -10.12
C THR A 83 -17.72 11.47 -10.81
N HIS A 84 -18.97 11.12 -10.52
CA HIS A 84 -19.70 10.04 -11.17
C HIS A 84 -21.11 10.54 -11.53
N HIS A 85 -21.89 9.73 -12.24
CA HIS A 85 -23.20 10.16 -12.76
C HIS A 85 -24.21 10.59 -11.66
N ASP A 86 -24.00 10.12 -10.44
CA ASP A 86 -24.80 10.42 -9.25
C ASP A 86 -24.25 11.59 -8.42
N GLY A 87 -23.09 12.16 -8.79
CA GLY A 87 -22.55 13.38 -8.19
C GLY A 87 -21.06 13.32 -7.87
N ILE A 88 -20.62 14.26 -7.02
CA ILE A 88 -19.25 14.35 -6.53
C ILE A 88 -19.10 13.48 -5.29
N HIS A 89 -18.10 12.62 -5.29
CA HIS A 89 -17.76 11.71 -4.21
C HIS A 89 -16.40 12.05 -3.62
N LYS A 90 -16.26 11.77 -2.33
CA LYS A 90 -15.00 11.87 -1.61
C LYS A 90 -14.89 10.72 -0.62
N SER A 91 -13.74 10.05 -0.61
CA SER A 91 -13.43 9.04 0.39
C SER A 91 -13.19 9.67 1.76
N GLU A 92 -13.34 8.88 2.81
CA GLU A 92 -12.69 9.19 4.09
C GLU A 92 -11.16 9.12 3.93
N SER A 93 -10.42 9.61 4.92
CA SER A 93 -8.96 9.42 4.95
C SER A 93 -8.65 7.95 5.16
N MET A 94 -7.88 7.38 4.24
CA MET A 94 -7.55 5.96 4.20
C MET A 94 -6.09 5.72 4.55
N SER A 95 -5.81 4.78 5.46
CA SER A 95 -4.44 4.34 5.77
C SER A 95 -4.37 2.82 5.65
N PRO A 96 -4.19 2.27 4.43
CA PRO A 96 -4.06 0.82 4.25
C PRO A 96 -2.88 0.28 5.07
N HIS A 97 -2.92 -1.00 5.45
CA HIS A 97 -1.78 -1.63 6.12
C HIS A 97 -0.79 -2.19 5.08
N ILE A 98 0.50 -2.11 5.36
CA ILE A 98 1.53 -2.79 4.56
C ILE A 98 1.50 -4.28 4.93
N PRO A 99 1.20 -5.19 3.99
CA PRO A 99 1.17 -6.62 4.28
C PRO A 99 2.50 -7.15 4.84
N ALA A 100 2.44 -7.99 5.87
CA ALA A 100 3.61 -8.54 6.55
C ALA A 100 4.49 -9.46 5.68
N TYR A 101 3.95 -9.95 4.54
CA TYR A 101 4.69 -10.77 3.58
C TYR A 101 5.57 -9.94 2.64
N TYR A 102 5.44 -8.61 2.62
CA TYR A 102 6.47 -7.77 2.01
C TYR A 102 7.72 -7.88 2.88
N SER A 103 8.77 -8.48 2.35
CA SER A 103 10.02 -8.74 3.06
C SER A 103 11.22 -8.05 2.40
N VAL A 104 10.95 -7.20 1.40
CA VAL A 104 11.98 -6.50 0.63
C VAL A 104 11.61 -5.02 0.54
N ALA A 105 12.60 -4.15 0.72
CA ALA A 105 12.43 -2.69 0.66
C ALA A 105 12.31 -2.14 -0.78
N ILE A 106 11.50 -2.78 -1.62
CA ILE A 106 11.13 -2.27 -2.95
C ILE A 106 10.04 -1.21 -2.76
N PRO A 107 10.08 -0.08 -3.51
CA PRO A 107 9.02 0.91 -3.47
C PRO A 107 7.65 0.29 -3.71
N LEU A 108 6.70 0.64 -2.85
CA LEU A 108 5.31 0.25 -2.95
C LEU A 108 4.57 1.15 -3.96
N ARG A 109 3.58 0.56 -4.62
CA ARG A 109 2.52 1.25 -5.34
C ARG A 109 1.30 1.35 -4.43
N ILE A 110 0.75 2.54 -4.26
CA ILE A 110 -0.56 2.77 -3.63
C ILE A 110 -1.62 2.46 -4.68
N VAL A 111 -2.53 1.54 -4.39
CA VAL A 111 -3.66 1.21 -5.27
C VAL A 111 -4.97 1.57 -4.57
N LEU A 112 -5.85 2.27 -5.28
CA LEU A 112 -7.18 2.67 -4.85
C LEU A 112 -8.20 2.11 -5.84
N GLU A 113 -8.94 1.08 -5.45
CA GLU A 113 -10.04 0.51 -6.26
C GLU A 113 -11.35 1.20 -5.89
N ILE A 114 -12.03 1.83 -6.86
CA ILE A 114 -13.37 2.41 -6.68
C ILE A 114 -14.39 1.38 -7.20
N ASN A 115 -15.21 0.83 -6.31
CA ASN A 115 -16.17 -0.23 -6.63
C ASN A 115 -17.49 0.33 -7.19
N GLY A 116 -18.33 -0.56 -7.73
CA GLY A 116 -19.68 -0.26 -8.24
C GLY A 116 -20.62 0.42 -7.25
N ASP A 117 -20.40 0.23 -5.94
CA ASP A 117 -21.18 0.86 -4.87
C ASP A 117 -20.57 2.19 -4.38
N GLY A 118 -19.51 2.67 -5.03
CA GLY A 118 -18.76 3.86 -4.64
C GLY A 118 -17.78 3.64 -3.47
N SER A 119 -17.71 2.44 -2.90
CA SER A 119 -16.72 2.13 -1.86
C SER A 119 -15.30 2.14 -2.44
N VAL A 120 -14.34 2.60 -1.63
CA VAL A 120 -12.93 2.67 -2.02
C VAL A 120 -12.15 1.63 -1.22
N LYS A 121 -11.43 0.76 -1.92
CA LYS A 121 -10.52 -0.22 -1.32
C LYS A 121 -9.07 0.19 -1.54
N PRO A 122 -8.38 0.67 -0.50
CA PRO A 122 -6.98 1.04 -0.58
C PRO A 122 -6.07 -0.15 -0.23
N PHE A 123 -4.96 -0.34 -0.94
CA PHE A 123 -3.92 -1.32 -0.58
C PHE A 123 -2.56 -0.97 -1.19
N TYR A 124 -1.52 -1.69 -0.72
CA TYR A 124 -0.19 -1.60 -1.30
C TYR A 124 0.12 -2.80 -2.17
N GLU A 125 0.76 -2.53 -3.29
CA GLU A 125 1.30 -3.53 -4.20
C GLU A 125 2.81 -3.34 -4.35
N GLN A 126 3.56 -4.44 -4.49
CA GLN A 126 4.94 -4.43 -4.94
C GLN A 126 5.03 -5.00 -6.35
N ASP A 127 5.86 -4.38 -7.19
CA ASP A 127 6.21 -5.01 -8.46
C ASP A 127 6.91 -6.36 -8.17
N PRO A 128 6.64 -7.40 -8.99
CA PRO A 128 7.30 -8.68 -8.83
C PRO A 128 8.82 -8.49 -8.91
N ILE A 129 9.51 -9.15 -7.99
CA ILE A 129 10.97 -9.28 -8.08
C ILE A 129 11.22 -10.07 -9.37
N GLY A 130 11.94 -9.47 -10.32
CA GLY A 130 12.21 -10.09 -11.61
C GLY A 130 12.86 -11.47 -11.47
N PRO A 131 12.85 -12.27 -12.55
CA PRO A 131 13.52 -13.57 -12.57
C PRO A 131 15.03 -13.47 -12.29
#